data_AF-A0A970AN86-F1
#
_entry.id   AF-A0A970AN86-F1
#
_cell.length_a   1.000
_cell.length_b   1.000
_cell.length_c   1.000
_cell.angle_alpha   90.00
_cell.angle_beta   90.00
_cell.angle_gamma   90.00
#
_symmetry.space_group_name_H-M   'P 1'
#
loop_
_entity.id
_entity.type
_entity.pdbx_description
1 polymer ?
#
loop_
_entity_poly.entity_id
_entity_poly.type
_entity_poly.pdbx_seq_one_letter_code
_entity_poly.pdbx_strand_id
1 'polypeptide(L)' 'MKNVSRWLASQNDPVDISQAPADRELSRSQLWQAIQSLARRGLVEKIEVGGRSLFLLNLVFKAYIQCR' A
#
# COMPACT_ATOMS: atom_id res chain seq x y z
N MET A 1 5.26 6.25 8.35
CA MET A 1 5.43 4.90 7.74
C MET A 1 4.63 3.81 8.46
N LYS A 2 4.67 3.72 9.81
CA LYS A 2 4.01 2.62 10.56
C LYS A 2 2.51 2.46 10.26
N ASN A 3 1.76 3.55 10.15
CA ASN A 3 0.32 3.53 9.91
C ASN A 3 -0.03 3.11 8.46
N VAL A 4 0.72 3.61 7.46
CA VAL A 4 0.53 3.21 6.05
C VAL A 4 0.80 1.73 5.84
N SER A 5 1.88 1.19 6.41
CA SER A 5 2.21 -0.23 6.25
C SER A 5 1.17 -1.14 6.89
N ARG A 6 0.64 -0.78 8.06
CA ARG A 6 -0.46 -1.53 8.70
C ARG A 6 -1.77 -1.42 7.91
N TRP A 7 -2.08 -0.23 7.42
CA TRP A 7 -3.27 -0.02 6.59
C TRP A 7 -3.19 -0.81 5.28
N LEU A 8 -2.06 -0.78 4.59
CA LEU A 8 -1.83 -1.60 3.40
C LEU A 8 -1.91 -3.10 3.72
N ALA A 9 -1.42 -3.53 4.90
CA ALA A 9 -1.45 -4.93 5.31
C ALA A 9 -2.84 -5.42 5.73
N SER A 10 -3.77 -4.52 6.07
CA SER A 10 -5.17 -4.88 6.32
C SER A 10 -5.98 -5.01 5.02
N GLN A 11 -5.49 -4.51 3.89
CA GLN A 11 -6.15 -4.67 2.60
C GLN A 11 -5.94 -6.09 2.08
N ASN A 12 -7.02 -6.74 1.68
CA ASN A 12 -6.97 -8.03 0.99
C ASN A 12 -6.87 -7.88 -0.53
N ASP A 13 -7.35 -6.76 -1.05
CA ASP A 13 -7.33 -6.46 -2.48
C ASP A 13 -6.24 -5.44 -2.84
N PRO A 14 -5.77 -5.42 -4.10
CA PRO A 14 -4.87 -4.39 -4.59
C PRO A 14 -5.49 -2.99 -4.43
N VAL A 15 -4.71 -2.09 -3.86
CA VAL A 15 -5.20 -0.76 -3.49
C VAL A 15 -5.06 0.19 -4.67
N ASP A 16 -6.17 0.82 -5.04
CA ASP A 16 -6.15 2.00 -5.90
C ASP A 16 -5.84 3.25 -5.07
N ILE A 17 -4.61 3.71 -5.18
CA ILE A 17 -4.10 4.86 -4.43
C ILE A 17 -4.46 6.21 -5.08
N SER A 18 -5.03 6.16 -6.28
CA SER A 18 -5.61 7.35 -6.92
C SER A 18 -6.90 7.76 -6.22
N GLN A 19 -7.58 6.80 -5.59
CA GLN A 19 -8.66 7.01 -4.65
C GLN A 19 -8.08 7.32 -3.28
N ALA A 20 -8.53 8.40 -2.65
CA ALA A 20 -8.11 8.71 -1.28
C ALA A 20 -8.60 7.58 -0.35
N PRO A 21 -7.78 7.15 0.63
CA PRO A 21 -8.30 6.30 1.71
C PRO A 21 -9.50 6.99 2.34
N ALA A 22 -10.58 6.24 2.60
CA ALA A 22 -11.68 6.74 3.43
C ALA A 22 -11.21 7.06 4.87
N ASP A 23 -10.01 6.59 5.23
CA ASP A 23 -9.38 6.78 6.52
C ASP A 23 -8.75 8.17 6.63
N ARG A 24 -9.34 9.03 7.49
CA ARG A 24 -8.91 10.41 7.73
C ARG A 24 -7.48 10.53 8.27
N GLU A 25 -6.92 9.46 8.82
CA GLU A 25 -5.57 9.46 9.39
C GLU A 25 -4.44 9.46 8.35
N LEU A 26 -4.73 9.09 7.09
CA LEU A 26 -3.72 8.97 6.04
C LEU A 26 -4.00 9.96 4.91
N SER A 27 -3.20 11.01 4.81
CA SER A 27 -3.26 11.89 3.65
C SER A 27 -2.80 11.15 2.39
N ARG A 28 -3.37 11.52 1.23
CA ARG A 28 -2.98 10.97 -0.07
C ARG A 28 -1.49 11.12 -0.36
N SER A 29 -0.88 12.24 0.03
CA SER A 29 0.55 12.48 -0.17
C SER A 29 1.43 11.57 0.69
N GLN A 30 1.06 11.34 1.95
CA GLN A 30 1.77 10.43 2.84
C GLN A 30 1.68 8.98 2.38
N LEU A 31 0.50 8.57 1.89
CA LEU A 31 0.30 7.26 1.29
C LEU A 31 1.21 7.09 0.06
N TRP A 32 1.23 8.06 -0.84
CA TRP A 32 2.03 7.99 -2.06
C TRP A 32 3.53 7.93 -1.77
N GLN A 33 4.04 8.77 -0.87
CA GLN A 33 5.44 8.74 -0.45
C GLN A 33 5.83 7.38 0.15
N ALA A 34 4.96 6.78 0.95
CA ALA A 34 5.21 5.47 1.54
C ALA A 34 5.22 4.38 0.47
N ILE A 35 4.29 4.38 -0.48
CA ILE A 35 4.24 3.40 -1.57
C ILE A 35 5.46 3.52 -2.47
N GLN A 36 5.88 4.72 -2.83
CA GLN A 36 7.12 4.93 -3.59
C GLN A 36 8.34 4.38 -2.85
N SER A 37 8.43 4.61 -1.54
CA SER A 37 9.51 4.09 -0.70
C SER A 37 9.51 2.56 -0.64
N LEU A 38 8.33 1.94 -0.55
CA LEU A 38 8.17 0.48 -0.56
C LEU A 38 8.46 -0.12 -1.94
N ALA A 39 8.04 0.54 -3.02
CA ALA A 39 8.24 0.09 -4.39
C ALA A 39 9.72 0.07 -4.74
N ARG A 40 10.47 1.11 -4.35
CA ARG A 40 11.93 1.18 -4.50
C ARG A 40 12.67 0.05 -3.77
N ARG A 41 12.03 -0.58 -2.78
CA ARG A 41 12.57 -1.69 -2.00
C ARG A 41 12.05 -3.06 -2.44
N GLY A 42 11.19 -3.11 -3.47
CA GLY A 42 10.56 -4.35 -3.93
C GLY A 42 9.54 -4.92 -2.93
N LEU A 43 8.98 -4.09 -2.04
CA LEU A 43 8.06 -4.52 -0.97
C LEU A 43 6.58 -4.36 -1.34
N VAL A 44 6.30 -3.75 -2.48
CA VAL A 44 4.96 -3.65 -3.07
C VAL A 44 5.05 -4.02 -4.55
N GLU A 45 4.01 -4.67 -5.02
CA GLU A 45 3.80 -5.05 -6.41
C GLU A 45 2.84 -4.04 -7.05
N LYS A 46 3.15 -3.62 -8.28
CA LYS A 46 2.29 -2.76 -9.10
C LYS A 46 1.52 -3.65 -10.08
N ILE A 47 0.20 -3.51 -10.11
CA ILE A 47 -0.68 -4.24 -11.02
C ILE A 47 -1.41 -3.20 -11.88
N GLU A 48 -1.49 -3.44 -13.20
CA GLU A 48 -2.27 -2.59 -14.10
C GLU A 48 -3.61 -3.24 -14.42
N VAL A 49 -4.70 -2.56 -14.06
CA VAL A 49 -6.08 -3.03 -14.28
C VAL A 49 -6.89 -1.91 -14.91
N GLY A 50 -7.37 -2.12 -16.15
CA GLY A 50 -8.23 -1.15 -16.85
C GLY A 50 -7.63 0.26 -16.96
N GLY A 51 -6.31 0.36 -17.15
CA GLY A 51 -5.57 1.64 -17.24
C GLY A 51 -5.26 2.29 -15.87
N ARG A 52 -5.61 1.64 -14.75
CA ARG A 52 -5.28 2.10 -13.40
C ARG A 52 -4.12 1.30 -12.83
N SER A 53 -3.29 1.98 -12.05
CA SER A 53 -2.20 1.36 -11.28
C SER A 53 -2.67 1.03 -9.88
N LEU A 54 -2.78 -0.26 -9.58
CA LEU A 54 -3.07 -0.78 -8.25
C LEU A 54 -1.77 -1.23 -7.57
N PHE A 55 -1.75 -1.20 -6.25
CA PHE A 55 -0.59 -1.57 -5.46
C PHE A 55 -0.95 -2.59 -4.39
N LEU A 56 -0.17 -3.64 -4.28
CA LEU A 56 -0.32 -4.69 -3.26
C LEU A 56 0.97 -4.81 -2.47
N LEU A 57 0.91 -5.04 -1.15
CA LEU A 57 2.11 -5.45 -0.42
C LEU A 57 2.55 -6.84 -0.88
N ASN A 58 3.86 -7.02 -0.97
CA ASN A 58 4.43 -8.34 -1.12
C ASN A 58 3.97 -9.25 0.04
N LEU A 59 3.61 -10.50 -0.28
CA LEU A 59 3.06 -11.45 0.70
C LEU A 59 3.96 -11.67 1.91
N VAL A 60 5.28 -11.76 1.72
CA VAL A 60 6.25 -11.94 2.81
C VAL A 60 6.24 -10.73 3.74
N PHE A 61 6.18 -9.53 3.16
CA PHE A 61 6.17 -8.30 3.92
C PHE A 61 4.81 -8.05 4.62
N LYS A 62 3.70 -8.44 3.98
CA LYS A 62 2.36 -8.46 4.61
C LYS A 62 2.35 -9.36 5.85
N ALA A 63 2.86 -10.59 5.73
CA ALA A 63 2.98 -11.53 6.85
C ALA A 63 3.86 -10.96 7.99
N TYR A 64 5.02 -10.35 7.66
CA TYR A 64 5.88 -9.70 8.65
C TYR A 64 5.17 -8.59 9.45
N ILE A 65 4.34 -7.79 8.80
CA ILE A 65 3.59 -6.71 9.45
C ILE A 65 2.47 -7.29 10.33
N GLN A 66 1.78 -8.35 9.88
CA GLN A 66 0.67 -8.96 10.59
C GLN A 66 1.11 -9.81 11.80
N CYS A 67 2.32 -10.37 11.79
CA CYS A 67 2.90 -11.09 12.93
C CYS A 67 3.43 -10.19 14.05
N ARG A 68 3.27 -8.85 13.95
CA ARG A 68 3.81 -7.85 14.89
C ARG A 68 2.73 -6.98 15.49
#